data_AF-L0ABV4-F1
#
_entry.id   AF-L0ABV4-F1
#
_cell.length_a   1.000
_cell.length_b   1.000
_cell.length_c   1.000
_cell.angle_alpha   90.00
_cell.angle_beta   90.00
_cell.angle_gamma   90.00
#
_symmetry.space_group_name_H-M   'P 1'
#
loop_
_entity.id
_entity.type
_entity.pdbx_description
1 polymer ?
#
loop_
_entity_poly.entity_id
_entity_poly.type
_entity_poly.pdbx_seq_one_letter_code
_entity_poly.pdbx_strand_id
1 'polypeptide(L)' 'MENNQQDNEKDLVEILVSYKGSKVWAYNISGTSILVCPICKSSYFFSESDLMNHLISHAKGYIEKRRGTPSRQFIRREEG' A
#
# COMPACT_ATOMS: atom_id res chain seq x y z
N MET A 1 20.09 -20.09 -14.49
CA MET A 1 19.93 -18.83 -15.22
C MET A 1 18.91 -18.02 -14.43
N GLU A 2 19.39 -16.93 -13.85
CA GLU A 2 18.74 -16.17 -12.79
C GLU A 2 17.44 -15.51 -13.29
N ASN A 3 16.39 -15.60 -12.46
CA ASN A 3 15.14 -14.89 -12.67
C ASN A 3 15.42 -13.39 -12.43
N ASN A 4 15.67 -12.65 -13.50
CA ASN A 4 15.59 -11.20 -13.51
C ASN A 4 14.11 -10.80 -13.39
N GLN A 5 13.60 -10.82 -12.15
CA GLN A 5 12.48 -9.98 -11.78
C GLN A 5 12.98 -8.54 -11.90
N GLN A 6 12.82 -7.96 -13.10
CA GLN A 6 12.93 -6.52 -13.28
C GLN A 6 11.86 -5.91 -12.39
N ASP A 7 12.33 -5.42 -11.24
CA ASP A 7 11.66 -4.48 -10.37
C ASP A 7 11.14 -3.37 -11.29
N ASN A 8 9.85 -3.45 -11.63
CA ASN A 8 9.18 -2.35 -12.30
C ASN A 8 9.17 -1.25 -11.26
N GLU A 9 10.20 -0.41 -11.31
CA GLU A 9 10.30 0.86 -10.62
C GLU A 9 9.12 1.69 -11.15
N LYS A 10 7.95 1.44 -10.57
CA LYS A 10 6.75 2.23 -10.82
C LYS A 10 7.17 3.62 -10.39
N ASP A 11 7.27 4.52 -11.36
CA ASP A 11 7.65 5.90 -11.17
C ASP A 11 6.59 6.55 -10.26
N LEU A 12 6.84 6.49 -8.96
CA LEU A 12 5.94 6.95 -7.90
C LEU A 12 6.31 8.41 -7.61
N VAL A 13 5.45 9.31 -8.04
CA VAL A 13 5.61 10.74 -7.80
C VAL A 13 4.89 11.11 -6.52
N GLU A 14 5.59 11.77 -5.60
CA GLU A 14 4.99 12.31 -4.40
C GLU A 14 4.11 13.51 -4.74
N ILE A 15 2.87 13.48 -4.28
CA ILE A 15 1.87 14.52 -4.52
C ILE A 15 1.16 14.91 -3.21
N LEU A 16 0.64 16.14 -3.18
CA LEU A 16 -0.15 16.63 -2.06
C LEU A 16 -1.65 16.56 -2.41
N VAL A 17 -2.36 15.64 -1.78
CA VAL A 17 -3.80 15.45 -1.97
C VAL A 17 -4.56 16.31 -0.97
N SER A 18 -5.52 17.11 -1.47
CA SER A 18 -6.38 17.95 -0.64
C SER A 18 -7.77 17.33 -0.53
N TYR A 19 -8.18 16.93 0.68
CA TYR A 19 -9.48 16.33 0.94
C TYR A 19 -10.18 16.98 2.12
N LYS A 20 -11.37 17.56 1.90
CA LYS A 20 -12.20 18.24 2.92
C LYS A 20 -11.40 19.23 3.79
N GLY A 21 -10.52 20.02 3.16
CA GLY A 21 -9.68 21.00 3.84
C GLY A 21 -8.43 20.42 4.54
N SER A 22 -8.27 19.10 4.57
CA SER A 22 -7.04 18.43 5.01
C SER A 22 -6.09 18.24 3.83
N LYS A 23 -4.79 18.41 4.05
CA LYS A 23 -3.75 18.14 3.06
C LYS A 23 -2.92 16.95 3.52
N VAL A 24 -2.83 15.92 2.69
CA VAL A 24 -2.06 14.71 2.97
C VAL A 24 -1.08 14.45 1.84
N TRP A 25 0.12 14.01 2.21
CA TRP A 25 1.09 13.51 1.25
C TRP A 25 0.68 12.11 0.79
N ALA A 26 0.79 11.82 -0.50
CA ALA A 26 0.55 10.51 -1.08
C ALA A 26 1.45 10.32 -2.31
N TYR A 27 1.49 9.12 -2.86
CA TYR A 27 2.17 8.89 -4.14
C TYR A 27 1.13 8.75 -5.25
N ASN A 28 1.51 9.12 -6.47
CA ASN A 28 0.77 8.83 -7.69
C ASN A 28 1.69 8.05 -8.63
N ILE A 29 1.14 7.09 -9.37
CA ILE A 29 1.86 6.45 -10.47
C ILE A 29 1.88 7.43 -11.66
N SER A 30 3.09 7.83 -12.07
CA SER A 30 3.30 8.72 -13.23
C SER A 30 2.52 8.26 -14.45
N GLY A 31 1.80 9.20 -15.06
CA GLY A 31 0.95 8.94 -16.23
C GLY A 31 -0.42 8.33 -15.91
N THR A 32 -0.79 8.18 -14.64
CA THR A 32 -2.11 7.71 -14.22
C THR A 32 -2.76 8.60 -13.17
N SER A 33 -4.03 8.35 -12.87
CA SER A 33 -4.75 8.95 -11.73
C SER A 33 -4.80 8.00 -10.53
N ILE A 34 -3.87 7.05 -10.45
CA ILE A 34 -3.83 6.04 -9.40
C ILE A 34 -3.01 6.56 -8.23
N LEU A 35 -3.71 6.81 -7.13
CA LEU A 35 -3.12 7.19 -5.87
C LEU A 35 -2.59 5.96 -5.13
N VAL A 36 -1.49 6.14 -4.40
CA VAL A 36 -0.81 5.09 -3.65
C VAL A 36 -0.62 5.56 -2.22
N CYS A 37 -0.93 4.68 -1.28
CA CYS A 37 -0.80 4.99 0.14
C CYS A 37 0.68 5.24 0.51
N PRO A 38 1.00 6.38 1.16
CA PRO A 38 2.37 6.70 1.58
C PRO A 38 2.88 5.80 2.71
N ILE A 39 1.99 5.19 3.49
CA ILE A 39 2.34 4.38 4.66
C ILE A 39 2.71 2.96 4.26
N CYS A 40 1.86 2.28 3.47
CA CYS A 40 2.07 0.88 3.11
C CYS A 40 2.69 0.68 1.72
N LYS A 41 2.67 1.71 0.85
CA LYS A 41 3.16 1.69 -0.54
C LYS A 41 2.70 0.49 -1.40
N SER A 42 1.66 -0.21 -0.93
CA SER A 42 1.19 -1.48 -1.49
C SER A 42 -0.29 -1.46 -1.86
N SER A 43 -1.01 -0.39 -1.49
CA SER A 43 -2.42 -0.19 -1.80
C SER A 43 -2.60 0.93 -2.81
N TYR A 44 -3.44 0.68 -3.82
CA TYR A 44 -3.72 1.56 -4.95
C TYR A 44 -5.18 2.03 -4.90
N PHE A 45 -5.43 3.30 -5.17
CA PHE A 45 -6.74 3.94 -5.05
C PHE A 45 -7.01 4.84 -6.26
N PHE A 46 -8.26 4.83 -6.75
CA PHE A 46 -8.70 5.70 -7.84
C PHE A 46 -9.43 6.95 -7.35
N SER A 47 -9.76 7.00 -6.05
CA SER A 47 -10.43 8.14 -5.42
C SER A 47 -9.66 8.61 -4.18
N GLU A 48 -9.64 9.91 -3.99
CA GLU A 48 -9.06 10.57 -2.82
C GLU A 48 -9.82 10.17 -1.55
N SER A 49 -11.13 9.93 -1.64
CA SER A 49 -11.95 9.48 -0.51
C SER A 49 -11.52 8.10 -0.02
N ASP A 50 -11.22 7.17 -0.94
CA ASP A 50 -10.80 5.80 -0.60
C ASP A 50 -9.40 5.80 0.00
N LEU A 51 -8.48 6.59 -0.58
CA LEU A 51 -7.15 6.82 -0.01
C LEU A 51 -7.27 7.36 1.42
N MET A 52 -8.12 8.36 1.65
CA MET A 52 -8.31 8.94 2.98
C MET A 52 -8.91 7.94 3.97
N ASN A 53 -9.92 7.16 3.58
CA ASN A 53 -10.48 6.11 4.44
C ASN A 53 -9.43 5.04 4.79
N HIS A 54 -8.55 4.70 3.85
CA HIS A 54 -7.43 3.80 4.09
C HIS A 54 -6.39 4.41 5.04
N LEU A 55 -6.02 5.69 4.87
CA LEU A 55 -5.13 6.41 5.79
C LEU A 55 -5.71 6.49 7.21
N ILE A 56 -7.02 6.74 7.33
CA ILE A 56 -7.72 6.72 8.61
C ILE A 56 -7.66 5.31 9.22
N SER A 57 -7.71 4.25 8.40
CA SER A 57 -7.57 2.87 8.88
C SER A 57 -6.17 2.59 9.42
N HIS A 58 -5.13 3.22 8.87
CA HIS A 58 -3.80 3.19 9.49
C HIS A 58 -3.78 3.91 10.84
N ALA A 59 -4.40 5.10 10.94
CA ALA A 59 -4.46 5.85 12.19
C ALA A 59 -5.27 5.12 13.28
N LYS A 60 -6.41 4.52 12.91
CA LYS A 60 -7.26 3.71 13.79
C LYS A 60 -6.58 2.38 14.16
N GLY A 61 -5.94 1.74 13.18
CA GLY A 61 -5.23 0.46 13.32
C GLY A 61 -3.87 0.57 14.01
N TYR A 62 -3.28 1.76 14.16
CA TYR A 62 -2.08 1.95 14.98
C TYR A 62 -2.36 1.72 16.48
N ILE A 63 -3.62 1.80 16.89
CA ILE A 63 -4.07 1.43 18.24
C ILE A 63 -4.19 -0.10 18.38
N GLU A 64 -4.31 -0.82 17.26
CA GLU A 64 -4.60 -2.26 17.24
C GLU A 64 -3.84 -2.96 16.10
N LYS A 65 -2.55 -3.31 16.29
CA LYS A 65 -1.84 -4.49 15.72
C LYS A 65 -0.32 -4.21 15.57
N ARG A 66 0.47 -4.31 16.64
CA ARG A 66 1.18 -5.57 17.01
C ARG A 66 0.35 -6.85 16.87
N ARG A 67 -0.13 -7.21 15.68
CA ARG A 67 -0.42 -8.61 15.37
C ARG A 67 0.11 -8.86 13.97
N GLY A 68 1.16 -9.65 13.95
CA GLY A 68 1.89 -10.01 12.75
C GLY A 68 0.98 -10.61 11.68
N THR A 69 1.50 -10.53 10.47
CA THR A 69 1.16 -11.40 9.36
C THR A 69 0.80 -12.81 9.86
N PRO A 70 -0.36 -13.38 9.50
CA PRO A 70 -0.46 -14.83 9.49
C PRO A 70 0.48 -15.31 8.38
N SER A 71 1.73 -15.58 8.73
CA SER A 71 2.63 -16.36 7.89
C SER A 71 1.92 -17.67 7.60
N ARG A 72 1.47 -17.84 6.36
CA ARG A 72 0.87 -19.08 5.86
C ARG A 72 1.97 -20.13 5.84
N GLN A 73 2.20 -20.78 6.96
CA GLN A 73 3.15 -21.87 7.10
C GLN A 73 2.57 -23.05 6.32
N PHE A 74 3.07 -23.25 5.10
CA PHE A 74 2.84 -24.46 4.34
C PHE A 74 3.52 -25.61 5.09
N ILE A 75 2.74 -26.38 5.85
CA ILE A 75 3.19 -27.66 6.39
C ILE A 75 3.28 -28.61 5.18
N ARG A 76 4.51 -28.85 4.73
CA ARG A 76 4.85 -29.89 3.76
C ARG A 76 4.58 -31.25 4.43
N ARG A 77 3.52 -31.94 4.05
CA ARG A 77 3.35 -33.36 4.39
C ARG A 77 4.36 -34.15 3.55
N GLU A 78 5.34 -34.73 4.23
CA GLU A 78 6.12 -35.83 3.69
C GLU A 78 5.27 -37.09 3.86
N GLU A 79 4.91 -37.74 2.76
CA GLU A 79 4.25 -39.04 2.76
C GLU A 79 5.31 -40.10 2.41
N GLY A 80 5.49 -41.04 3.36
CA GLY A 80 5.74 -42.49 3.19
C GLY A 80 6.80 -42.95 2.21
#